data_AF-A0A8T5FWI5-F1
#
_entry.id   AF-A0A8T5FWI5-F1
#
_cell.length_a   1.000
_cell.length_b   1.000
_cell.length_c   1.000
_cell.angle_alpha   90.00
_cell.angle_beta   90.00
_cell.angle_gamma   90.00
#
_symmetry.space_group_name_H-M   'P 1'
#
loop_
_entity.id
_entity.type
_entity.pdbx_description
1 polymer ?
#
loop_
_entity_poly.entity_id
_entity_poly.type
_entity_poly.pdbx_seq_one_letter_code
_entity_poly.pdbx_strand_id
1 'polypeptide(L)'
;MFKPQIWSRDFDADGKWAGDIKFDDENKLHAWFESYHEYILHYAKLAEKTNTEIFVVGHEFAGISDKTDYWREVIKRVREVYSGKITYTAHHSDYNKIEFWDDVDYIGLSAYFTISDKKNPIVEELKEGWTLYIDELEKISKEFDKPIIFNEVGYRSVSGTANDPWKWDDNEEKNEKAQADAYDAMFQSIKNKDFIHGIYIWKYHTDPENEDRDGRDFQPYGKLAEEMIDEWFNE
;
A
#
# COMPACT_ATOMS: atom_id res chain seq x y z
N MET A 1 2.46 -10.05 7.69
CA MET A 1 1.52 -8.92 7.94
C MET A 1 0.10 -9.38 7.65
N PHE A 2 -0.85 -9.09 8.54
CA PHE A 2 -2.28 -9.32 8.30
C PHE A 2 -2.98 -8.00 8.02
N LYS A 3 -3.62 -7.92 6.85
CA LYS A 3 -4.20 -6.71 6.29
C LYS A 3 -5.67 -6.94 5.90
N PRO A 4 -6.62 -6.77 6.83
CA PRO A 4 -8.04 -6.95 6.53
C PRO A 4 -8.53 -5.86 5.58
N GLN A 5 -8.82 -6.20 4.33
CA GLN A 5 -9.34 -5.27 3.33
C GLN A 5 -10.87 -5.32 3.25
N ILE A 6 -11.50 -4.15 3.11
CA ILE A 6 -12.92 -4.05 2.76
C ILE A 6 -13.02 -4.01 1.25
N TRP A 7 -13.72 -4.99 0.67
CA TRP A 7 -14.08 -5.04 -0.73
C TRP A 7 -15.60 -5.04 -0.86
N SER A 8 -16.13 -4.17 -1.73
CA SER A 8 -17.55 -4.14 -2.07
C SER A 8 -17.70 -4.25 -3.58
N ARG A 9 -18.74 -4.97 -4.04
CA ARG A 9 -19.11 -4.99 -5.47
C ARG A 9 -19.51 -3.61 -5.98
N ASP A 10 -19.93 -2.71 -5.10
CA ASP A 10 -20.25 -1.33 -5.44
C ASP A 10 -19.00 -0.51 -5.80
N PHE A 11 -17.79 -1.01 -5.47
CA PHE A 11 -16.53 -0.40 -5.89
C PHE A 11 -16.34 -0.58 -7.40
N ASP A 12 -16.54 -1.80 -7.90
CA ASP A 12 -16.42 -2.08 -9.34
C ASP A 12 -17.51 -1.39 -10.19
N ALA A 13 -18.67 -1.07 -9.60
CA ALA A 13 -19.86 -0.65 -10.33
C ALA A 13 -19.80 0.78 -10.92
N ASP A 14 -18.87 1.65 -10.49
CA ASP A 14 -18.74 3.03 -10.99
C ASP A 14 -17.29 3.56 -10.86
N GLY A 15 -16.30 2.66 -10.75
CA GLY A 15 -14.92 3.04 -10.44
C GLY A 15 -14.73 3.62 -9.04
N LYS A 16 -15.63 3.26 -8.11
CA LYS A 16 -15.50 3.62 -6.70
C LYS A 16 -14.52 2.68 -6.02
N TRP A 17 -14.00 3.09 -4.87
CA TRP A 17 -13.10 2.24 -4.08
C TRP A 17 -13.22 2.58 -2.59
N ALA A 18 -12.48 1.86 -1.73
CA ALA A 18 -12.54 2.05 -0.29
C ALA A 18 -12.25 3.51 0.14
N GLY A 19 -11.40 4.21 -0.62
CA GLY A 19 -11.11 5.63 -0.37
C GLY A 19 -12.26 6.59 -0.63
N ASP A 20 -13.31 6.19 -1.35
CA ASP A 20 -14.51 7.02 -1.55
C ASP A 20 -15.50 6.97 -0.38
N ILE A 21 -15.24 6.13 0.63
CA ILE A 21 -16.03 6.11 1.86
C ILE A 21 -15.85 7.46 2.56
N LYS A 22 -16.94 8.21 2.62
CA LYS A 22 -17.03 9.52 3.28
C LYS A 22 -18.46 9.78 3.73
N PHE A 23 -18.61 10.64 4.74
CA PHE A 23 -19.90 10.95 5.33
C PHE A 23 -20.00 12.45 5.58
N ASP A 24 -21.07 13.08 5.07
CA ASP A 24 -21.42 14.47 5.39
C ASP A 24 -22.23 14.58 6.70
N ASP A 25 -22.71 13.45 7.23
CA ASP A 25 -23.53 13.33 8.43
C ASP A 25 -22.73 12.62 9.52
N GLU A 26 -22.45 13.33 10.62
CA GLU A 26 -21.71 12.80 11.77
C GLU A 26 -22.34 11.56 12.40
N ASN A 27 -23.67 11.42 12.40
CA ASN A 27 -24.30 10.22 12.95
C ASN A 27 -24.00 8.99 12.07
N LYS A 28 -23.89 9.18 10.75
CA LYS A 28 -23.51 8.11 9.83
C LYS A 28 -22.03 7.78 9.93
N LEU A 29 -21.18 8.80 10.09
CA LEU A 29 -19.75 8.61 10.34
C LEU A 29 -19.54 7.78 11.61
N HIS A 30 -20.19 8.18 12.71
CA HIS A 30 -20.13 7.47 13.97
C HIS A 30 -20.65 6.03 13.84
N ALA A 31 -21.80 5.82 13.21
CA ALA A 31 -22.36 4.49 12.98
C ALA A 31 -21.42 3.59 12.13
N TRP A 32 -20.72 4.17 11.15
CA TRP A 32 -19.72 3.44 10.37
C TRP A 32 -18.55 3.00 11.25
N PHE A 33 -17.99 3.89 12.08
CA PHE A 33 -16.88 3.55 12.96
C PHE A 33 -17.25 2.54 14.06
N GLU A 34 -18.48 2.59 14.60
CA GLU A 34 -18.96 1.54 15.52
C GLU A 34 -19.03 0.16 14.84
N SER A 35 -19.52 0.11 13.60
CA SER A 35 -19.49 -1.12 12.81
C SER A 35 -18.06 -1.57 12.48
N TYR A 36 -17.18 -0.61 12.17
CA TYR A 36 -15.79 -0.86 11.85
C TYR A 36 -15.01 -1.40 13.06
N HIS A 37 -15.32 -0.96 14.28
CA HIS A 37 -14.75 -1.52 15.50
C HIS A 37 -15.01 -3.01 15.63
N GLU A 38 -16.25 -3.46 15.43
CA GLU A 38 -16.58 -4.89 15.48
C GLU A 38 -15.81 -5.70 14.42
N TYR A 39 -15.76 -5.18 13.20
CA TYR A 39 -15.01 -5.79 12.09
C TYR A 39 -13.52 -5.90 12.41
N ILE A 40 -12.86 -4.80 12.76
CA ILE A 40 -11.41 -4.78 12.89
C ILE A 40 -10.94 -5.53 14.15
N LEU A 41 -11.72 -5.50 15.24
CA LEU A 41 -11.41 -6.23 16.46
C LEU A 41 -11.56 -7.75 16.30
N HIS A 42 -12.47 -8.21 15.44
CA HIS A 42 -12.53 -9.63 15.08
C HIS A 42 -11.19 -10.11 14.50
N TYR A 43 -10.66 -9.36 13.53
CA TYR A 43 -9.40 -9.71 12.87
C TYR A 43 -8.17 -9.45 13.74
N ALA A 44 -8.18 -8.44 14.60
CA ALA A 44 -7.11 -8.21 15.57
C ALA A 44 -6.97 -9.38 16.56
N LYS A 45 -8.10 -9.90 17.07
CA LYS A 45 -8.11 -11.12 17.92
C LYS A 45 -7.60 -12.34 17.18
N LEU A 46 -7.91 -12.46 15.88
CA LEU A 46 -7.35 -13.53 15.04
C LEU A 46 -5.83 -13.35 14.88
N ALA A 47 -5.36 -12.14 14.59
CA ALA A 47 -3.95 -11.80 14.47
C ALA A 47 -3.16 -12.15 15.74
N GLU A 48 -3.72 -11.83 16.91
CA GLU A 48 -3.15 -12.20 18.21
C GLU A 48 -3.06 -13.73 18.35
N LYS A 49 -4.16 -14.44 18.06
CA LYS A 49 -4.21 -15.90 18.16
C LYS A 49 -3.22 -16.60 17.22
N THR A 50 -2.93 -16.00 16.07
CA THR A 50 -1.98 -16.54 15.07
C THR A 50 -0.56 -16.02 15.24
N ASN A 51 -0.29 -15.19 16.26
CA ASN A 51 0.98 -14.50 16.46
C ASN A 51 1.46 -13.73 15.21
N THR A 52 0.53 -13.12 14.49
CA THR A 52 0.88 -12.26 13.36
C THR A 52 1.76 -11.11 13.84
N GLU A 53 2.84 -10.81 13.12
CA GLU A 53 3.84 -9.82 13.55
C GLU A 53 3.38 -8.37 13.35
N ILE A 54 2.67 -8.10 12.25
CA ILE A 54 2.17 -6.77 11.88
C ILE A 54 0.70 -6.86 11.49
N PHE A 55 -0.13 -6.00 12.09
CA PHE A 55 -1.55 -5.87 11.80
C PHE A 55 -1.86 -4.48 11.23
N VAL A 56 -2.65 -4.42 10.16
CA VAL A 56 -3.06 -3.18 9.51
C VAL A 56 -4.46 -2.80 10.00
N VAL A 57 -4.59 -1.64 10.66
CA VAL A 57 -5.87 -1.20 11.25
C VAL A 57 -6.81 -0.52 10.27
N GLY A 58 -6.32 -0.13 9.10
CA GLY A 58 -7.11 0.49 8.03
C GLY A 58 -6.33 0.55 6.73
N HIS A 59 -7.03 0.51 5.60
CA HIS A 59 -6.45 0.40 4.28
C HIS A 59 -7.09 1.37 3.30
N GLU A 60 -6.39 2.46 3.02
CA GLU A 60 -6.71 3.48 2.00
C GLU A 60 -8.10 4.12 2.15
N PHE A 61 -8.54 4.38 3.37
CA PHE A 61 -9.81 5.07 3.62
C PHE A 61 -9.69 6.59 3.45
N ALA A 62 -9.25 7.04 2.26
CA ALA A 62 -8.88 8.43 1.99
C ALA A 62 -9.98 9.48 2.28
N GLY A 63 -11.25 9.11 2.15
CA GLY A 63 -12.40 9.99 2.45
C GLY A 63 -12.66 10.20 3.94
N ILE A 64 -12.04 9.41 4.81
CA ILE A 64 -12.14 9.51 6.28
C ILE A 64 -10.78 9.38 6.98
N SER A 65 -9.66 9.49 6.27
CA SER A 65 -8.31 9.39 6.85
C SER A 65 -7.97 10.58 7.74
N ASP A 66 -8.68 11.71 7.57
CA ASP A 66 -8.60 12.92 8.41
C ASP A 66 -9.41 12.82 9.72
N LYS A 67 -10.16 11.73 9.94
CA LYS A 67 -10.99 11.54 11.13
C LYS A 67 -10.16 11.05 12.32
N THR A 68 -9.20 11.88 12.74
CA THR A 68 -8.15 11.54 13.70
C THR A 68 -8.69 10.90 14.97
N ASP A 69 -9.68 11.52 15.64
CA ASP A 69 -10.21 11.00 16.91
C ASP A 69 -10.82 9.60 16.78
N TYR A 70 -11.50 9.32 15.67
CA TYR A 70 -12.07 8.00 15.41
C TYR A 70 -10.98 6.95 15.17
N TRP A 71 -9.94 7.28 14.38
CA TRP A 71 -8.83 6.37 14.13
C TRP A 71 -8.00 6.10 15.39
N ARG A 72 -7.77 7.11 16.24
CA ARG A 72 -7.10 6.91 17.53
C ARG A 72 -7.88 5.96 18.43
N GLU A 73 -9.21 6.07 18.49
CA GLU A 73 -10.04 5.10 19.22
C GLU A 73 -9.98 3.70 18.60
N VAL A 74 -9.93 3.57 17.27
CA VAL A 74 -9.72 2.26 16.59
C VAL A 74 -8.39 1.65 17.03
N ILE A 75 -7.29 2.39 16.93
CA ILE A 75 -5.95 1.92 17.29
C ILE A 75 -5.89 1.51 18.75
N LYS A 76 -6.44 2.34 19.64
CA LYS A 76 -6.52 2.05 21.08
C LYS A 76 -7.25 0.74 21.36
N ARG A 77 -8.45 0.54 20.81
CA ARG A 77 -9.21 -0.72 21.01
C ARG A 77 -8.48 -1.93 20.42
N VAL A 78 -7.80 -1.78 19.28
CA VAL A 78 -7.01 -2.87 18.70
C VAL A 78 -5.85 -3.25 19.63
N ARG A 79 -5.16 -2.26 20.23
CA ARG A 79 -4.08 -2.51 21.23
C ARG A 79 -4.55 -3.26 22.47
N GLU A 80 -5.83 -3.18 22.84
CA GLU A 80 -6.38 -3.93 23.97
C GLU A 80 -6.44 -5.44 23.70
N VAL A 81 -6.45 -5.86 22.42
CA VAL A 81 -6.65 -7.27 22.03
C VAL A 81 -5.53 -7.84 21.18
N TYR A 82 -4.58 -7.02 20.73
CA TYR A 82 -3.47 -7.42 19.88
C TYR A 82 -2.17 -6.75 20.35
N SER A 83 -1.16 -7.58 20.62
CA SER A 83 0.11 -7.19 21.23
C SER A 83 1.23 -6.92 20.23
N GLY A 84 1.07 -7.34 18.97
CA GLY A 84 2.04 -7.15 17.89
C GLY A 84 2.09 -5.71 17.35
N LYS A 85 2.81 -5.53 16.24
CA LYS A 85 3.00 -4.22 15.61
C LYS A 85 1.77 -3.77 14.84
N ILE A 86 1.42 -2.49 14.93
CA ILE A 86 0.28 -1.88 14.26
C ILE A 86 0.74 -0.88 13.20
N THR A 87 0.03 -0.83 12.08
CA THR A 87 0.19 0.20 11.05
C THR A 87 -1.17 0.56 10.43
N TYR A 88 -1.23 1.67 9.71
CA TYR A 88 -2.34 2.05 8.84
C TYR A 88 -1.78 2.20 7.43
N THR A 89 -2.45 1.67 6.41
CA THR A 89 -2.02 1.82 5.01
C THR A 89 -2.70 3.05 4.42
N ALA A 90 -1.95 4.15 4.28
CA ALA A 90 -2.41 5.33 3.58
C ALA A 90 -2.25 5.19 2.07
N HIS A 91 -3.10 5.88 1.32
CA HIS A 91 -2.96 5.99 -0.12
C HIS A 91 -1.78 6.92 -0.45
N HIS A 92 -1.14 6.72 -1.61
CA HIS A 92 0.05 7.51 -2.01
C HIS A 92 -0.18 9.03 -2.05
N SER A 93 -1.44 9.50 -2.07
CA SER A 93 -1.78 10.92 -2.16
C SER A 93 -2.35 11.54 -0.88
N ASP A 94 -2.58 10.77 0.19
CA ASP A 94 -3.23 11.28 1.42
C ASP A 94 -2.44 11.06 2.71
N TYR A 95 -1.30 10.37 2.65
CA TYR A 95 -0.47 10.05 3.82
C TYR A 95 -0.03 11.28 4.66
N ASN A 96 0.10 12.46 4.03
CA ASN A 96 0.43 13.73 4.67
C ASN A 96 -0.72 14.35 5.49
N LYS A 97 -1.95 13.82 5.40
CA LYS A 97 -3.12 14.34 6.15
C LYS A 97 -3.37 13.61 7.46
N ILE A 98 -2.65 12.52 7.70
CA ILE A 98 -2.88 11.64 8.84
C ILE A 98 -2.11 12.16 10.04
N GLU A 99 -2.83 12.49 11.11
CA GLU A 99 -2.26 13.08 12.34
C GLU A 99 -2.12 12.06 13.49
N PHE A 100 -2.42 10.78 13.24
CA PHE A 100 -2.36 9.70 14.24
C PHE A 100 -1.18 8.75 14.02
N TRP A 101 -0.18 9.13 13.22
CA TRP A 101 1.01 8.30 12.99
C TRP A 101 1.80 8.02 14.28
N ASP A 102 1.70 8.88 15.29
CA ASP A 102 2.28 8.69 16.61
C ASP A 102 1.70 7.47 17.37
N ASP A 103 0.46 7.07 17.09
CA ASP A 103 -0.23 5.95 17.75
C ASP A 103 0.06 4.56 17.12
N VAL A 104 0.72 4.53 15.96
CA VAL A 104 1.11 3.29 15.27
C VAL A 104 2.62 3.02 15.35
N ASP A 105 3.04 1.81 15.00
CA ASP A 105 4.45 1.42 14.99
C ASP A 105 5.16 1.78 13.67
N TYR A 106 4.42 1.80 12.56
CA TYR A 106 4.93 2.13 11.23
C TYR A 106 3.98 3.06 10.49
N ILE A 107 4.53 4.04 9.79
CA ILE A 107 3.82 4.75 8.72
C ILE A 107 3.69 3.77 7.55
N GLY A 108 2.46 3.38 7.22
CA GLY A 108 2.19 2.40 6.19
C GLY A 108 1.66 3.05 4.92
N LEU A 109 2.14 2.60 3.76
CA LEU A 109 1.81 3.21 2.46
C LEU A 109 1.44 2.18 1.40
N SER A 110 0.44 2.50 0.60
CA SER A 110 0.31 2.01 -0.76
C SER A 110 1.10 2.92 -1.70
N ALA A 111 2.37 2.57 -1.94
CA ALA A 111 3.37 3.40 -2.60
C ALA A 111 3.32 3.35 -4.14
N TYR A 112 2.13 3.50 -4.73
CA TYR A 112 1.93 3.56 -6.19
C TYR A 112 2.19 4.96 -6.74
N PHE A 113 3.41 5.47 -6.58
CA PHE A 113 3.76 6.81 -7.04
C PHE A 113 3.92 6.89 -8.57
N THR A 114 3.44 7.99 -9.16
CA THR A 114 3.72 8.33 -10.57
C THR A 114 5.18 8.76 -10.71
N ILE A 115 6.04 7.85 -11.18
CA ILE A 115 7.48 8.08 -11.30
C ILE A 115 7.94 8.34 -12.75
N SER A 116 7.07 8.18 -13.75
CA SER A 116 7.37 8.58 -15.13
C SER A 116 6.11 8.74 -15.97
N ASP A 117 6.07 9.72 -16.86
CA ASP A 117 5.04 9.87 -17.90
C ASP A 117 5.40 9.17 -19.22
N LYS A 118 6.59 8.55 -19.30
CA LYS A 118 7.08 7.86 -20.50
C LYS A 118 6.53 6.44 -20.59
N LYS A 119 6.33 5.97 -21.82
CA LYS A 119 5.87 4.60 -22.09
C LYS A 119 6.93 3.54 -21.71
N ASN A 120 8.21 3.80 -21.97
CA ASN A 120 9.32 2.88 -21.67
C ASN A 120 10.55 3.68 -21.21
N PRO A 121 10.52 4.30 -20.02
CA PRO A 121 11.69 4.98 -19.46
C PRO A 121 12.80 3.98 -19.14
N ILE A 122 14.04 4.44 -19.13
CA ILE A 122 15.15 3.64 -18.57
C ILE A 122 15.15 3.73 -17.04
N VAL A 123 15.81 2.77 -16.37
CA VAL A 123 15.92 2.70 -14.89
C VAL A 123 16.35 4.03 -14.27
N GLU A 124 17.28 4.75 -14.88
CA GLU A 124 17.75 6.03 -14.33
C GLU A 124 16.69 7.13 -14.35
N GLU A 125 15.85 7.16 -15.39
CA GLU A 125 14.73 8.12 -15.46
C GLU A 125 13.64 7.78 -14.44
N LEU A 126 13.43 6.48 -14.16
CA LEU A 126 12.51 6.03 -13.12
C LEU A 126 13.01 6.40 -11.72
N LYS A 127 14.31 6.33 -11.47
CA LYS A 127 14.94 6.75 -10.21
C LYS A 127 14.85 8.26 -9.98
N GLU A 128 14.97 9.06 -11.04
CA GLU A 128 14.72 10.50 -10.96
C GLU A 128 13.29 10.78 -10.47
N GLY A 129 12.29 10.05 -10.98
CA GLY A 129 10.90 10.16 -10.52
C GLY A 129 10.68 9.81 -9.05
N TRP A 130 11.46 8.87 -8.51
CA TRP A 130 11.41 8.51 -7.09
C TRP A 130 11.97 9.60 -6.16
N THR A 131 12.89 10.44 -6.64
CA THR A 131 13.66 11.36 -5.79
C THR A 131 12.76 12.29 -4.97
N LEU A 132 11.73 12.87 -5.59
CA LEU A 132 10.76 13.73 -4.90
C LEU A 132 10.06 12.99 -3.75
N TYR A 133 9.60 11.77 -4.01
CA TYR A 133 8.87 10.99 -3.03
C TYR A 133 9.78 10.55 -1.88
N ILE A 134 11.03 10.17 -2.16
CA ILE A 134 11.99 9.82 -1.11
C ILE A 134 12.21 10.99 -0.13
N ASP A 135 12.34 12.21 -0.64
CA ASP A 135 12.51 13.41 0.20
C ASP A 135 11.26 13.68 1.07
N GLU A 136 10.06 13.54 0.50
CA GLU A 136 8.79 13.68 1.24
C GLU A 136 8.64 12.59 2.31
N LEU A 137 8.97 11.35 1.98
CA LEU A 137 8.91 10.21 2.90
C LEU A 137 9.91 10.34 4.05
N GLU A 138 11.14 10.79 3.77
CA GLU A 138 12.13 11.04 4.82
C GLU A 138 11.64 12.14 5.78
N LYS A 139 11.01 13.19 5.24
CA LYS A 139 10.47 14.29 6.04
C LYS A 139 9.38 13.81 6.99
N ILE A 140 8.38 13.06 6.49
CA ILE A 140 7.28 12.59 7.35
C ILE A 140 7.78 11.55 8.37
N SER A 141 8.72 10.68 7.99
CA SER A 141 9.33 9.74 8.93
C SER A 141 10.00 10.47 10.10
N LYS A 142 10.77 11.53 9.80
CA LYS A 142 11.42 12.37 10.82
C LYS A 142 10.42 13.18 11.66
N GLU A 143 9.34 13.66 11.05
CA GLU A 143 8.31 14.45 11.73
C GLU A 143 7.63 13.67 12.85
N PHE A 144 7.26 12.41 12.57
CA PHE A 144 6.60 11.55 13.55
C PHE A 144 7.55 10.65 14.36
N ASP A 145 8.84 10.64 14.01
CA ASP A 145 9.83 9.70 14.53
C ASP A 145 9.36 8.23 14.35
N LYS A 146 8.91 7.91 13.14
CA LYS A 146 8.38 6.58 12.79
C LYS A 146 9.01 6.04 11.52
N PRO A 147 9.39 4.75 11.50
CA PRO A 147 9.79 4.08 10.27
C PRO A 147 8.60 3.91 9.31
N ILE A 148 8.91 3.86 8.02
CA ILE A 148 7.97 3.67 6.94
C ILE A 148 8.06 2.23 6.45
N ILE A 149 6.90 1.65 6.12
CA ILE A 149 6.82 0.41 5.36
C ILE A 149 5.90 0.62 4.15
N PHE A 150 6.25 0.03 3.02
CA PHE A 150 5.35 -0.03 1.87
C PHE A 150 4.45 -1.26 2.05
N ASN A 151 3.24 -1.06 2.58
CA ASN A 151 2.24 -2.12 2.72
C ASN A 151 1.71 -2.61 1.37
N GLU A 152 1.81 -1.76 0.35
CA GLU A 152 1.69 -2.14 -1.06
C GLU A 152 2.68 -1.35 -1.88
N VAL A 153 3.31 -2.03 -2.84
CA VAL A 153 3.93 -1.41 -4.00
C VAL A 153 3.90 -2.42 -5.14
N GLY A 154 3.65 -1.95 -6.35
CA GLY A 154 3.65 -2.84 -7.49
C GLY A 154 3.54 -2.11 -8.81
N TYR A 155 3.92 -2.84 -9.85
CA TYR A 155 3.87 -2.41 -11.24
C TYR A 155 3.25 -3.53 -12.06
N ARG A 156 2.43 -3.19 -13.04
CA ARG A 156 1.90 -4.15 -14.01
C ARG A 156 2.94 -4.46 -15.07
N SER A 157 2.80 -5.62 -15.69
CA SER A 157 3.66 -6.10 -16.78
C SER A 157 3.25 -5.51 -18.13
N VAL A 158 3.21 -4.18 -18.19
CA VAL A 158 2.75 -3.38 -19.33
C VAL A 158 3.63 -2.17 -19.56
N SER A 159 3.66 -1.68 -20.80
CA SER A 159 4.33 -0.43 -21.13
C SER A 159 3.59 0.74 -20.48
N GLY A 160 4.31 1.68 -19.88
CA GLY A 160 3.74 2.83 -19.17
C GLY A 160 3.36 2.55 -17.72
N THR A 161 3.73 1.40 -17.16
CA THR A 161 3.38 0.99 -15.78
C THR A 161 3.82 1.96 -14.68
N ALA A 162 4.75 2.88 -14.97
CA ALA A 162 5.26 3.88 -14.04
C ALA A 162 4.44 5.19 -14.00
N ASN A 163 3.46 5.35 -14.90
CA ASN A 163 2.67 6.58 -15.02
C ASN A 163 1.51 6.62 -14.04
N ASP A 164 0.68 5.58 -14.03
CA ASP A 164 -0.37 5.43 -13.04
C ASP A 164 -0.30 4.00 -12.49
N PRO A 165 0.64 3.67 -11.60
CA PRO A 165 0.92 2.28 -11.25
C PRO A 165 -0.26 1.53 -10.64
N TRP A 166 -1.27 2.22 -10.12
CA TRP A 166 -2.49 1.63 -9.58
C TRP A 166 -3.56 1.27 -10.63
N LYS A 167 -3.44 1.75 -11.88
CA LYS A 167 -4.49 1.60 -12.89
C LYS A 167 -4.51 0.22 -13.54
N TRP A 168 -5.73 -0.23 -13.80
CA TRP A 168 -6.03 -1.45 -14.55
C TRP A 168 -6.63 -1.09 -15.90
N ASP A 169 -5.77 -0.85 -16.90
CA ASP A 169 -6.16 -0.70 -18.30
C ASP A 169 -5.73 -1.93 -19.10
N ASP A 170 -6.71 -2.69 -19.59
CA ASP A 170 -6.46 -3.91 -20.36
C ASP A 170 -6.10 -3.64 -21.83
N ASN A 171 -6.01 -2.36 -22.26
CA ASN A 171 -5.56 -1.99 -23.61
C ASN A 171 -4.05 -1.79 -23.72
N GLU A 172 -3.33 -1.82 -22.60
CA GLU A 172 -1.89 -1.59 -22.59
C GLU A 172 -1.10 -2.80 -23.14
N GLU A 173 0.01 -2.49 -23.80
CA GLU A 173 0.90 -3.47 -24.41
C GLU A 173 1.70 -4.21 -23.35
N LYS A 174 1.62 -5.55 -23.34
CA LYS A 174 2.39 -6.42 -22.44
C LYS A 174 3.89 -6.11 -22.54
N ASN A 175 4.53 -5.87 -21.39
CA ASN A 175 5.95 -5.57 -21.30
C ASN A 175 6.50 -5.96 -19.91
N GLU A 176 7.04 -7.17 -19.80
CA GLU A 176 7.64 -7.68 -18.56
C GLU A 176 8.91 -6.92 -18.16
N LYS A 177 9.66 -6.41 -19.15
CA LYS A 177 10.87 -5.62 -18.87
C LYS A 177 10.52 -4.31 -18.18
N ALA A 178 9.44 -3.64 -18.59
CA ALA A 178 9.01 -2.39 -17.95
C ALA A 178 8.66 -2.60 -16.46
N GLN A 179 8.06 -3.74 -16.11
CA GLN A 179 7.80 -4.11 -14.71
C GLN A 179 9.11 -4.33 -13.96
N ALA A 180 10.04 -5.11 -14.52
CA ALA A 180 11.34 -5.39 -13.90
C ALA A 180 12.17 -4.10 -13.68
N ASP A 181 12.23 -3.23 -14.70
CA ASP A 181 12.94 -1.95 -14.63
C ASP A 181 12.33 -1.00 -13.56
N ALA A 182 11.01 -1.03 -13.39
CA ALA A 182 10.32 -0.23 -12.37
C ALA A 182 10.62 -0.73 -10.95
N TYR A 183 10.66 -2.05 -10.74
CA TYR A 183 11.12 -2.62 -9.47
C TYR A 183 12.60 -2.32 -9.19
N ASP A 184 13.47 -2.48 -10.18
CA ASP A 184 14.90 -2.16 -10.06
C ASP A 184 15.10 -0.69 -9.64
N ALA A 185 14.43 0.22 -10.34
CA ALA A 185 14.46 1.65 -10.00
C ALA A 185 13.96 1.93 -8.58
N MET A 186 12.89 1.27 -8.14
CA MET A 186 12.37 1.40 -6.76
C MET A 186 13.43 0.94 -5.75
N PHE A 187 13.95 -0.28 -5.87
CA PHE A 187 14.94 -0.82 -4.92
C PHE A 187 16.20 0.03 -4.88
N GLN A 188 16.73 0.47 -6.03
CA GLN A 188 17.87 1.38 -6.06
C GLN A 188 17.59 2.72 -5.36
N SER A 189 16.36 3.24 -5.45
CA SER A 189 15.97 4.52 -4.86
C SER A 189 15.82 4.47 -3.33
N ILE A 190 15.36 3.33 -2.80
CA ILE A 190 15.20 3.11 -1.36
C ILE A 190 16.40 2.46 -0.70
N LYS A 191 17.40 2.00 -1.47
CA LYS A 191 18.62 1.42 -0.94
C LYS A 191 19.32 2.39 0.01
N ASN A 192 19.73 1.91 1.18
CA ASN A 192 20.36 2.70 2.25
C ASN A 192 19.48 3.84 2.79
N LYS A 193 18.15 3.78 2.60
CA LYS A 193 17.20 4.66 3.27
C LYS A 193 16.74 3.99 4.55
N ASP A 194 17.49 4.21 5.64
CA ASP A 194 17.27 3.55 6.93
C ASP A 194 15.87 3.77 7.51
N PHE A 195 15.12 4.76 7.02
CA PHE A 195 13.73 5.00 7.41
C PHE A 195 12.70 4.11 6.69
N ILE A 196 13.09 3.37 5.65
CA ILE A 196 12.25 2.38 4.96
C ILE A 196 12.56 0.99 5.54
N HIS A 197 11.62 0.42 6.28
CA HIS A 197 11.82 -0.81 7.07
C HIS A 197 11.21 -2.07 6.44
N GLY A 198 10.51 -1.96 5.31
CA GLY A 198 9.91 -3.12 4.68
C GLY A 198 9.07 -2.78 3.46
N ILE A 199 8.92 -3.79 2.60
CA ILE A 199 8.23 -3.70 1.32
C ILE A 199 7.35 -4.94 1.18
N TYR A 200 6.08 -4.71 0.86
CA TYR A 200 5.09 -5.75 0.60
C TYR A 200 4.62 -5.59 -0.84
N ILE A 201 5.10 -6.49 -1.71
CA ILE A 201 4.81 -6.44 -3.13
C ILE A 201 3.34 -6.81 -3.36
N TRP A 202 2.64 -5.92 -4.05
CA TRP A 202 1.37 -6.25 -4.70
C TRP A 202 1.69 -6.83 -6.08
N LYS A 203 1.44 -8.11 -6.32
CA LYS A 203 0.87 -9.11 -5.41
C LYS A 203 1.27 -10.50 -5.86
N TYR A 204 1.10 -11.48 -5.00
CA TYR A 204 1.03 -12.88 -5.41
C TYR A 204 -0.41 -13.37 -5.28
N HIS A 205 -0.91 -13.93 -6.37
CA HIS A 205 -2.21 -14.58 -6.40
C HIS A 205 -2.18 -15.91 -5.64
N THR A 206 -3.33 -16.35 -5.11
CA THR A 206 -3.39 -17.63 -4.39
C THR A 206 -3.25 -18.81 -5.35
N ASP A 207 -3.75 -18.64 -6.58
CA ASP A 207 -3.53 -19.55 -7.70
C ASP A 207 -2.76 -18.81 -8.81
N PRO A 208 -1.41 -18.81 -8.74
CA PRO A 208 -0.57 -17.96 -9.58
C PRO A 208 -0.61 -18.34 -11.07
N GLU A 209 -1.02 -19.57 -11.41
CA GLU A 209 -1.07 -20.03 -12.80
C GLU A 209 -2.37 -19.62 -13.51
N ASN A 210 -3.42 -19.28 -12.77
CA ASN A 210 -4.77 -19.07 -13.31
C ASN A 210 -5.29 -17.64 -13.19
N GLU A 211 -4.59 -16.75 -12.47
CA GLU A 211 -5.08 -15.39 -12.15
C GLU A 211 -4.26 -14.26 -12.79
N ASP A 212 -3.23 -14.58 -13.59
CA ASP A 212 -2.42 -13.58 -14.30
C ASP A 212 -3.05 -13.18 -15.64
N ARG A 213 -3.66 -11.99 -15.69
CA ARG A 213 -4.43 -11.41 -16.81
C ARG A 213 -3.66 -11.35 -18.14
N ASP A 214 -3.52 -12.50 -18.80
CA ASP A 214 -2.72 -12.66 -20.02
C ASP A 214 -1.28 -12.14 -19.84
N GLY A 215 -0.71 -12.35 -18.64
CA GLY A 215 0.66 -11.91 -18.35
C GLY A 215 0.83 -10.40 -18.17
N ARG A 216 -0.25 -9.63 -17.95
CA ARG A 216 -0.25 -8.16 -17.79
C ARG A 216 -0.61 -7.68 -16.38
N ASP A 217 -0.85 -8.61 -15.46
CA ASP A 217 -1.17 -8.28 -14.06
C ASP A 217 0.10 -7.80 -13.32
N PHE A 218 -0.08 -7.31 -12.10
CA PHE A 218 0.93 -6.92 -11.13
C PHE A 218 1.81 -8.08 -10.67
N GLN A 219 1.31 -9.31 -10.75
CA GLN A 219 2.02 -10.46 -10.22
C GLN A 219 3.39 -10.64 -10.91
N PRO A 220 4.50 -10.72 -10.16
CA PRO A 220 5.83 -10.97 -10.73
C PRO A 220 6.07 -12.43 -11.15
N TYR A 221 5.33 -13.39 -10.60
CA TYR A 221 5.51 -14.84 -10.80
C TYR A 221 5.76 -15.23 -12.27
N GLY A 222 6.87 -15.92 -12.52
CA GLY A 222 7.28 -16.40 -13.83
C GLY A 222 7.74 -15.30 -14.80
N LYS A 223 7.94 -14.06 -14.34
CA LYS A 223 8.34 -12.90 -15.15
C LYS A 223 9.72 -12.39 -14.74
N LEU A 224 10.31 -11.56 -15.61
CA LEU A 224 11.60 -10.88 -15.34
C LEU A 224 11.62 -10.11 -14.00
N ALA A 225 10.46 -9.62 -13.55
CA ALA A 225 10.36 -8.93 -12.27
C ALA A 225 10.58 -9.85 -11.06
N GLU A 226 10.20 -11.14 -11.12
CA GLU A 226 10.45 -12.09 -10.02
C GLU A 226 11.95 -12.31 -9.82
N GLU A 227 12.69 -12.53 -10.91
CA GLU A 227 14.16 -12.68 -10.86
C GLU A 227 14.82 -11.42 -10.28
N MET A 228 14.42 -10.24 -10.75
CA MET A 228 14.90 -8.95 -10.23
C MET A 228 14.62 -8.78 -8.74
N ILE A 229 13.41 -9.11 -8.29
CA ILE A 229 13.05 -9.02 -6.88
C ILE A 229 13.87 -10.00 -6.04
N ASP A 230 14.06 -11.24 -6.51
CA ASP A 230 14.87 -12.24 -5.80
C ASP A 230 16.33 -11.78 -5.63
N GLU A 231 16.93 -11.18 -6.66
CA GLU A 231 18.28 -10.62 -6.58
C GLU A 231 18.39 -9.55 -5.48
N TRP A 232 17.43 -8.62 -5.40
CA TRP A 232 17.41 -7.55 -4.40
C TRP A 232 17.20 -8.04 -2.96
N PHE A 233 16.43 -9.10 -2.75
CA PHE A 233 16.20 -9.66 -1.42
C PHE A 233 17.34 -10.56 -0.92
N ASN A 234 18.23 -11.00 -1.82
CA ASN A 234 19.40 -11.83 -1.50
C ASN A 234 20.73 -11.02 -1.42
N GLU A 235 20.70 -9.71 -1.64
CA GLU A 235 21.86 -8.81 -1.47
C GLU A 235 22.18 -8.55 0.03
#